data_AF-W2MLI8-F1
#
_entry.id   AF-W2MLI8-F1
#
_cell.length_a   1.000
_cell.length_b   1.000
_cell.length_c   1.000
_cell.angle_alpha   90.00
_cell.angle_beta   90.00
_cell.angle_gamma   90.00
#
_symmetry.space_group_name_H-M   'P 1'
#
loop_
_entity.id
_entity.type
_entity.pdbx_description
1 polymer ?
#
loop_
_entity_poly.entity_id
_entity_poly.type
_entity_poly.pdbx_seq_one_letter_code
_entity_poly.pdbx_strand_id
1 'polypeptide(L)'
;MDKVSKDNGVDSQSKRTKCSSDNDCASRTDGSKCAIRDGKTSGYCIPTWFGICHAWALAAIIEEEPNCPVTHNGVTFQPLDIKGLISDVYDGAKVSTVFTGARYNGGDDGTDEYGRHTNDAYRDMNPAYFHIAAANLLGKLKHSFVVDVTAGAEVWNQPVRGFKMYEQTAMSLEEAAQTFYGLEEYPWNAAAKSIVYVKSRLSWVFETYTDGGLVASGEVDKFTTGQYYYYLLELDDAGEIIGGEWVYNSDSDHPDFLWFAKSKPAADTVTSIGLSYADVSMLLKKSVACSDSTSASGSAGSASGSASASASTSGSVGASGSATSSASTSAGSATDVPSTSSTASNAGSVATDAPATEASATGTPAATTLNTGAPAATTATPSSNGGNQGNNQGGNQGGNQGNNQGNNQGGNQGNNHHDESEDQYHQYQQQQQQQQQKFENSDHPRQWYQSFFHWW
;
A
#
# COMPACT_ATOMS: atom_id res chain seq x y z
N MET A 1 19.91 -20.71 6.71
CA MET A 1 19.13 -21.46 5.69
C MET A 1 17.93 -22.20 6.29
N ASP A 2 18.06 -23.36 6.93
CA ASP A 2 16.88 -24.15 7.36
C ASP A 2 15.94 -23.45 8.36
N LYS A 3 16.45 -22.57 9.22
CA LYS A 3 15.59 -21.72 10.06
C LYS A 3 14.85 -20.66 9.22
N VAL A 4 15.59 -19.85 8.44
CA VAL A 4 15.06 -18.86 7.48
C VAL A 4 13.95 -19.46 6.61
N SER A 5 14.15 -20.68 6.10
CA SER A 5 13.16 -21.31 5.25
C SER A 5 11.91 -21.79 5.99
N LYS A 6 11.96 -21.97 7.31
CA LYS A 6 10.81 -22.39 8.15
C LYS A 6 10.01 -21.22 8.71
N ASP A 7 10.65 -20.06 8.92
CA ASP A 7 9.95 -18.82 9.28
C ASP A 7 9.37 -18.14 8.03
N ASN A 8 10.22 -17.72 7.09
CA ASN A 8 9.83 -16.84 5.98
C ASN A 8 9.81 -17.53 4.61
N GLY A 9 10.64 -18.58 4.41
CA GLY A 9 10.78 -19.25 3.11
C GLY A 9 9.84 -20.45 2.88
N VAL A 10 10.22 -21.33 1.95
CA VAL A 10 9.39 -22.42 1.40
C VAL A 10 8.79 -23.36 2.46
N ASP A 11 9.58 -23.79 3.45
CA ASP A 11 9.13 -24.72 4.50
C ASP A 11 8.12 -24.10 5.48
N SER A 12 8.02 -22.76 5.57
CA SER A 12 6.94 -22.07 6.32
C SER A 12 5.56 -22.43 5.78
N GLN A 13 5.48 -22.62 4.46
CA GLN A 13 4.26 -22.95 3.72
C GLN A 13 3.98 -24.45 3.66
N SER A 14 4.60 -25.26 4.52
CA SER A 14 4.50 -26.73 4.53
C SER A 14 3.10 -27.32 4.74
N LYS A 15 2.10 -26.49 5.03
CA LYS A 15 0.66 -26.83 5.05
C LYS A 15 -0.04 -26.70 3.68
N ARG A 16 0.57 -26.04 2.69
CA ARG A 16 0.01 -25.85 1.33
C ARG A 16 0.15 -27.12 0.47
N THR A 17 -0.48 -27.12 -0.70
CA THR A 17 -0.41 -28.22 -1.68
C THR A 17 1.05 -28.56 -2.01
N LYS A 18 1.46 -29.82 -1.89
CA LYS A 18 2.79 -30.28 -2.33
C LYS A 18 2.87 -30.34 -3.84
N CYS A 19 4.04 -30.02 -4.39
CA CYS A 19 4.29 -30.01 -5.83
C CYS A 19 5.71 -30.50 -6.16
N SER A 20 5.90 -30.90 -7.42
CA SER A 20 7.20 -31.11 -8.06
C SER A 20 7.36 -30.29 -9.34
N SER A 21 6.29 -29.63 -9.79
CA SER A 21 6.22 -28.77 -10.97
C SER A 21 5.07 -27.75 -10.86
N ASP A 22 5.11 -26.68 -11.64
CA ASP A 22 4.02 -25.69 -11.73
C ASP A 22 2.65 -26.29 -12.10
N ASN A 23 2.65 -27.40 -12.85
CA ASN A 23 1.41 -28.08 -13.25
C ASN A 23 0.62 -28.62 -12.06
N ASP A 24 1.30 -29.00 -10.97
CA ASP A 24 0.65 -29.44 -9.73
C ASP A 24 -0.12 -28.30 -9.05
N CYS A 25 0.27 -27.05 -9.33
CA CYS A 25 -0.32 -25.82 -8.80
C CYS A 25 -1.38 -25.21 -9.72
N ALA A 26 -1.53 -25.68 -10.96
CA ALA A 26 -2.44 -25.11 -11.97
C ALA A 26 -3.94 -25.17 -11.63
N SER A 27 -4.32 -25.83 -10.52
CA SER A 27 -5.68 -25.82 -9.96
C SER A 27 -5.87 -24.82 -8.81
N ARG A 28 -4.91 -23.92 -8.59
CA ARG A 28 -4.99 -22.79 -7.65
C ARG A 28 -5.30 -21.49 -8.39
N THR A 29 -6.10 -20.64 -7.76
CA THR A 29 -6.50 -19.31 -8.27
C THR A 29 -5.84 -18.16 -7.50
N ASP A 30 -4.89 -18.46 -6.59
CA ASP A 30 -4.18 -17.50 -5.72
C ASP A 30 -2.76 -17.16 -6.23
N GLY A 31 -2.53 -17.22 -7.54
CA GLY A 31 -1.21 -16.98 -8.15
C GLY A 31 -0.13 -18.03 -7.80
N SER A 32 -0.48 -19.14 -7.14
CA SER A 32 0.51 -20.11 -6.67
C SER A 32 1.43 -20.70 -7.74
N LYS A 33 2.73 -20.70 -7.45
CA LYS A 33 3.79 -21.38 -8.22
C LYS A 33 4.48 -22.47 -7.41
N CYS A 34 5.13 -23.42 -8.06
CA CYS A 34 5.79 -24.52 -7.35
C CYS A 34 7.15 -24.11 -6.80
N ALA A 35 7.17 -23.68 -5.54
CA ALA A 35 8.38 -23.24 -4.85
C ALA A 35 9.14 -24.44 -4.28
N ILE A 36 10.30 -24.76 -4.86
CA ILE A 36 11.19 -25.85 -4.44
C ILE A 36 12.49 -25.24 -3.92
N ARG A 37 12.95 -25.68 -2.74
CA ARG A 37 14.26 -25.27 -2.19
C ARG A 37 15.41 -25.87 -2.98
N ASP A 38 16.54 -25.17 -3.05
CA ASP A 38 17.78 -25.75 -3.58
C ASP A 38 18.14 -27.09 -2.90
N GLY A 39 18.67 -28.02 -3.70
CA GLY A 39 18.94 -29.39 -3.29
C GLY A 39 17.71 -30.25 -2.96
N LYS A 40 16.49 -29.82 -3.29
CA LYS A 40 15.24 -30.61 -3.12
C LYS A 40 14.60 -30.94 -4.47
N THR A 41 13.76 -31.98 -4.46
CA THR A 41 13.04 -32.51 -5.64
C THR A 41 11.53 -32.25 -5.61
N SER A 42 11.03 -31.65 -4.55
CA SER A 42 9.64 -31.27 -4.35
C SER A 42 9.54 -30.15 -3.31
N GLY A 43 8.42 -29.44 -3.32
CA GLY A 43 8.14 -28.28 -2.48
C GLY A 43 6.65 -28.05 -2.34
N TYR A 44 6.23 -26.79 -2.33
CA TYR A 44 4.83 -26.39 -2.12
C TYR A 44 4.38 -25.36 -3.14
N CYS A 45 3.09 -25.37 -3.47
CA CYS A 45 2.43 -24.32 -4.22
C CYS A 45 2.30 -23.08 -3.34
N ILE A 46 3.00 -21.98 -3.66
CA ILE A 46 3.02 -20.74 -2.88
C ILE A 46 2.69 -19.54 -3.79
N PRO A 47 1.80 -18.61 -3.39
CA PRO A 47 1.54 -17.36 -4.12
C PRO A 47 2.82 -16.55 -4.29
N THR A 48 3.07 -16.05 -5.50
CA THR A 48 4.33 -15.34 -5.80
C THR A 48 4.46 -13.97 -5.14
N TRP A 49 3.39 -13.43 -4.55
CA TRP A 49 3.41 -12.19 -3.76
C TRP A 49 3.82 -12.39 -2.29
N PHE A 50 3.88 -13.63 -1.79
CA PHE A 50 4.26 -13.89 -0.40
C PHE A 50 5.73 -13.51 -0.17
N GLY A 51 5.95 -12.46 0.63
CA GLY A 51 7.28 -11.94 0.94
C GLY A 51 7.29 -10.90 2.06
N ILE A 52 8.47 -10.31 2.28
CA ILE A 52 8.74 -9.41 3.42
C ILE A 52 8.72 -7.92 3.01
N CYS A 53 7.83 -7.55 2.08
CA CYS A 53 7.71 -6.16 1.57
C CYS A 53 7.54 -5.14 2.70
N HIS A 54 6.73 -5.46 3.72
CA HIS A 54 6.50 -4.66 4.91
C HIS A 54 7.80 -4.33 5.69
N ALA A 55 8.73 -5.30 5.77
CA ALA A 55 10.00 -5.15 6.48
C ALA A 55 11.07 -4.45 5.62
N TRP A 56 11.13 -4.79 4.33
CA TRP A 56 11.99 -4.10 3.36
C TRP A 56 11.63 -2.60 3.27
N ALA A 57 10.35 -2.25 3.17
CA ALA A 57 9.91 -0.87 3.09
C ALA A 57 10.28 -0.07 4.35
N LEU A 58 10.18 -0.65 5.55
CA LEU A 58 10.71 -0.03 6.77
C LEU A 58 12.23 0.14 6.73
N ALA A 59 12.97 -0.91 6.39
CA ALA A 59 14.43 -0.88 6.36
C ALA A 59 14.94 0.17 5.35
N ALA A 60 14.33 0.24 4.16
CA ALA A 60 14.60 1.22 3.12
C ALA A 60 14.26 2.67 3.53
N ILE A 61 13.37 2.87 4.51
CA ILE A 61 13.04 4.19 5.08
C ILE A 61 14.03 4.60 6.19
N ILE A 62 14.50 3.63 6.98
CA ILE A 62 15.07 3.91 8.31
C ILE A 62 16.60 3.69 8.37
N GLU A 63 17.14 2.85 7.47
CA GLU A 63 18.55 2.53 7.41
C GLU A 63 19.24 3.24 6.23
N GLU A 64 20.49 3.66 6.42
CA GLU A 64 21.30 4.23 5.34
C GLU A 64 21.62 3.13 4.31
N GLU A 65 21.58 3.44 3.02
CA GLU A 65 21.77 2.41 1.99
C GLU A 65 23.22 1.86 1.98
N PRO A 66 23.42 0.53 1.96
CA PRO A 66 24.75 -0.04 1.77
C PRO A 66 25.30 0.33 0.39
N ASN A 67 26.51 0.89 0.33
CA ASN A 67 27.11 1.41 -0.91
C ASN A 67 28.15 0.45 -1.52
N CYS A 68 29.01 -0.13 -0.68
CA CYS A 68 30.17 -0.93 -1.11
C CYS A 68 30.17 -2.34 -0.50
N PRO A 69 30.80 -3.34 -1.15
CA PRO A 69 30.98 -4.67 -0.57
C PRO A 69 31.83 -4.64 0.71
N VAL A 70 31.55 -5.55 1.64
CA VAL A 70 32.23 -5.67 2.94
C VAL A 70 32.72 -7.09 3.15
N THR A 71 33.99 -7.27 3.51
CA THR A 71 34.57 -8.59 3.78
C THR A 71 34.72 -8.81 5.28
N HIS A 72 34.01 -9.81 5.80
CA HIS A 72 34.07 -10.20 7.20
C HIS A 72 34.33 -11.71 7.33
N ASN A 73 35.33 -12.07 8.14
CA ASN A 73 35.74 -13.45 8.42
C ASN A 73 35.98 -14.32 7.16
N GLY A 74 36.44 -13.70 6.07
CA GLY A 74 36.73 -14.37 4.78
C GLY A 74 35.54 -14.46 3.82
N VAL A 75 34.37 -13.95 4.19
CA VAL A 75 33.18 -13.85 3.32
C VAL A 75 32.96 -12.40 2.93
N THR A 76 32.80 -12.14 1.63
CA THR A 76 32.37 -10.83 1.12
C THR A 76 30.85 -10.79 1.02
N PHE A 77 30.25 -9.79 1.64
CA PHE A 77 28.84 -9.44 1.57
C PHE A 77 28.70 -8.26 0.60
N GLN A 78 27.88 -8.43 -0.44
CA GLN A 78 27.52 -7.35 -1.35
C GLN A 78 26.49 -6.41 -0.70
N PRO A 79 26.31 -5.17 -1.20
CA PRO A 79 25.21 -4.31 -0.80
C PRO A 79 23.83 -4.99 -0.86
N LEU A 80 23.57 -5.81 -1.89
CA LEU A 80 22.34 -6.60 -2.02
C LEU A 80 22.19 -7.68 -0.92
N ASP A 81 23.28 -8.34 -0.52
CA ASP A 81 23.26 -9.29 0.59
C ASP A 81 22.89 -8.58 1.90
N ILE A 82 23.46 -7.38 2.12
CA ILE A 82 23.18 -6.55 3.30
C ILE A 82 21.73 -6.05 3.28
N LYS A 83 21.20 -5.64 2.11
CA LYS A 83 19.76 -5.30 1.90
C LYS A 83 18.84 -6.48 2.24
N GLY A 84 19.21 -7.70 1.88
CA GLY A 84 18.49 -8.92 2.27
C GLY A 84 18.51 -9.14 3.78
N LEU A 85 19.71 -9.15 4.38
CA LEU A 85 19.89 -9.39 5.82
C LEU A 85 19.19 -8.34 6.70
N ILE A 86 19.20 -7.06 6.31
CA ILE A 86 18.52 -6.01 7.11
C ILE A 86 17.00 -6.13 7.01
N SER A 87 16.46 -6.51 5.85
CA SER A 87 15.02 -6.76 5.70
C SER A 87 14.56 -7.96 6.54
N ASP A 88 15.34 -9.05 6.55
CA ASP A 88 15.11 -10.26 7.38
C ASP A 88 15.21 -9.96 8.90
N VAL A 89 16.01 -8.97 9.31
CA VAL A 89 15.98 -8.44 10.68
C VAL A 89 14.69 -7.68 10.97
N TYR A 90 14.21 -6.82 10.07
CA TYR A 90 13.01 -6.00 10.32
C TYR A 90 11.70 -6.82 10.36
N ASP A 91 11.64 -7.96 9.67
CA ASP A 91 10.55 -8.95 9.78
C ASP A 91 10.58 -9.64 11.16
N GLY A 92 11.74 -10.19 11.54
CA GLY A 92 11.90 -10.90 12.82
C GLY A 92 11.99 -10.02 14.07
N ALA A 93 11.90 -8.69 13.94
CA ALA A 93 12.06 -7.72 15.02
C ALA A 93 10.74 -7.09 15.47
N LYS A 94 10.59 -6.85 16.78
CA LYS A 94 9.45 -6.12 17.33
C LYS A 94 9.65 -4.61 17.20
N VAL A 95 9.26 -4.06 16.06
CA VAL A 95 9.27 -2.62 15.78
C VAL A 95 7.92 -2.00 16.14
N SER A 96 7.94 -0.86 16.85
CA SER A 96 6.71 -0.13 17.22
C SER A 96 6.25 0.79 16.10
N THR A 97 5.01 0.66 15.65
CA THR A 97 4.45 1.45 14.53
C THR A 97 3.50 2.56 14.97
N VAL A 98 3.29 3.52 14.07
CA VAL A 98 2.03 4.27 13.88
C VAL A 98 1.40 3.69 12.62
N PHE A 99 0.13 3.30 12.69
CA PHE A 99 -0.62 2.69 11.57
C PHE A 99 -1.97 3.41 11.45
N THR A 100 -2.38 3.70 10.22
CA THR A 100 -3.53 4.56 9.90
C THR A 100 -4.19 4.14 8.59
N GLY A 101 -5.51 4.25 8.54
CA GLY A 101 -6.35 3.33 7.78
C GLY A 101 -6.57 2.02 8.56
N ALA A 102 -7.62 1.25 8.23
CA ALA A 102 -7.70 -0.14 8.64
C ALA A 102 -7.03 -1.01 7.56
N ARG A 103 -7.68 -2.11 7.15
CA ARG A 103 -7.22 -2.92 6.02
C ARG A 103 -8.44 -3.48 5.31
N TYR A 104 -8.59 -3.17 4.03
CA TYR A 104 -9.45 -3.96 3.16
C TYR A 104 -8.80 -5.34 2.93
N ASN A 105 -9.55 -6.41 3.20
CA ASN A 105 -9.01 -7.78 3.12
C ASN A 105 -9.40 -8.48 1.81
N GLY A 106 -10.01 -7.75 0.87
CA GLY A 106 -10.79 -8.32 -0.23
C GLY A 106 -12.12 -8.93 0.25
N GLY A 107 -13.04 -9.16 -0.68
CA GLY A 107 -14.35 -9.73 -0.43
C GLY A 107 -15.40 -9.24 -1.43
N ASP A 108 -16.67 -9.49 -1.11
CA ASP A 108 -17.79 -8.87 -1.79
C ASP A 108 -17.86 -7.39 -1.39
N ASP A 109 -17.80 -6.50 -2.37
CA ASP A 109 -18.05 -5.07 -2.24
C ASP A 109 -18.84 -4.59 -3.46
N GLY A 110 -19.54 -3.48 -3.32
CA GLY A 110 -20.35 -2.87 -4.36
C GLY A 110 -20.34 -1.36 -4.24
N THR A 111 -20.82 -0.67 -5.26
CA THR A 111 -20.81 0.79 -5.33
C THR A 111 -22.21 1.38 -5.14
N ASP A 112 -22.30 2.58 -4.57
CA ASP A 112 -23.54 3.39 -4.61
C ASP A 112 -23.80 3.98 -6.01
N GLU A 113 -24.89 4.72 -6.18
CA GLU A 113 -25.32 5.26 -7.48
C GLU A 113 -24.36 6.33 -8.06
N TYR A 114 -23.43 6.84 -7.24
CA TYR A 114 -22.37 7.77 -7.64
C TYR A 114 -21.05 7.03 -7.91
N GLY A 115 -21.04 5.70 -7.74
CA GLY A 115 -19.91 4.82 -7.93
C GLY A 115 -19.05 4.60 -6.69
N ARG A 116 -19.37 5.24 -5.56
CA ARG A 116 -18.56 5.19 -4.35
C ARG A 116 -18.69 3.85 -3.63
N HIS A 117 -17.58 3.25 -3.24
CA HIS A 117 -17.54 1.95 -2.55
C HIS A 117 -18.43 1.89 -1.29
N THR A 118 -19.10 0.75 -1.03
CA THR A 118 -20.03 0.60 0.10
C THR A 118 -19.40 -0.05 1.33
N ASN A 119 -18.23 -0.68 1.20
CA ASN A 119 -17.47 -1.20 2.32
C ASN A 119 -16.71 -0.08 3.06
N ASP A 120 -17.05 0.14 4.35
CA ASP A 120 -16.40 1.16 5.19
C ASP A 120 -14.88 0.99 5.28
N ALA A 121 -14.35 -0.24 5.22
CA ALA A 121 -12.90 -0.49 5.26
C ALA A 121 -12.20 -0.23 3.92
N TYR A 122 -12.94 -0.21 2.81
CA TYR A 122 -12.39 0.31 1.54
C TYR A 122 -12.29 1.84 1.62
N ARG A 123 -13.26 2.51 2.27
CA ARG A 123 -13.35 3.97 2.35
C ARG A 123 -12.57 4.64 3.49
N ASP A 124 -11.95 3.89 4.40
CA ASP A 124 -11.41 4.49 5.63
C ASP A 124 -10.15 5.35 5.41
N MET A 125 -9.42 5.14 4.31
CA MET A 125 -8.37 6.04 3.82
C MET A 125 -8.98 7.29 3.17
N ASN A 126 -9.58 8.16 4.00
CA ASN A 126 -10.18 9.41 3.53
C ASN A 126 -9.11 10.32 2.86
N PRO A 127 -9.38 10.94 1.69
CA PRO A 127 -8.39 11.72 0.96
C PRO A 127 -7.89 12.96 1.70
N ALA A 128 -8.68 13.52 2.61
CA ALA A 128 -8.21 14.60 3.48
C ALA A 128 -7.10 14.11 4.42
N TYR A 129 -7.29 12.94 5.05
CA TYR A 129 -6.25 12.33 5.87
C TYR A 129 -5.01 12.01 5.02
N PHE A 130 -5.17 11.39 3.85
CA PHE A 130 -4.07 11.13 2.91
C PHE A 130 -3.29 12.40 2.56
N HIS A 131 -3.98 13.47 2.15
CA HIS A 131 -3.36 14.74 1.79
C HIS A 131 -2.62 15.38 2.97
N ILE A 132 -3.28 15.45 4.15
CA ILE A 132 -2.69 16.00 5.37
C ILE A 132 -1.46 15.18 5.79
N ALA A 133 -1.55 13.84 5.80
CA ALA A 133 -0.43 12.97 6.17
C ALA A 133 0.75 13.14 5.21
N ALA A 134 0.52 13.00 3.90
CA ALA A 134 1.57 13.09 2.89
C ALA A 134 2.26 14.48 2.88
N ALA A 135 1.48 15.56 2.92
CA ALA A 135 2.01 16.92 2.91
C ALA A 135 2.73 17.31 4.22
N ASN A 136 2.28 16.83 5.39
CA ASN A 136 2.93 17.16 6.65
C ASN A 136 4.16 16.27 6.91
N LEU A 137 4.10 14.95 6.68
CA LEU A 137 5.22 14.02 6.90
C LEU A 137 6.41 14.37 6.00
N LEU A 138 6.23 14.28 4.68
CA LEU A 138 7.31 14.54 3.71
C LEU A 138 7.66 16.04 3.63
N GLY A 139 6.64 16.90 3.68
CA GLY A 139 6.79 18.33 3.45
C GLY A 139 7.35 19.10 4.63
N LYS A 140 6.76 18.95 5.83
CA LYS A 140 7.14 19.72 7.03
C LYS A 140 8.06 18.96 7.97
N LEU A 141 7.77 17.69 8.24
CA LEU A 141 8.47 16.87 9.24
C LEU A 141 9.72 16.16 8.69
N LYS A 142 9.88 16.11 7.35
CA LYS A 142 10.98 15.43 6.63
C LYS A 142 11.11 13.94 6.97
N HIS A 143 9.98 13.31 7.23
CA HIS A 143 9.82 11.90 7.54
C HIS A 143 8.98 11.23 6.44
N SER A 144 9.32 10.01 6.07
CA SER A 144 8.50 9.23 5.13
C SER A 144 7.68 8.15 5.84
N PHE A 145 6.96 7.37 5.05
CA PHE A 145 6.04 6.33 5.48
C PHE A 145 6.01 5.20 4.45
N VAL A 146 5.61 4.03 4.93
CA VAL A 146 5.20 2.92 4.08
C VAL A 146 3.73 3.13 3.74
N VAL A 147 3.36 2.76 2.53
CA VAL A 147 1.99 2.78 2.02
C VAL A 147 1.67 1.43 1.38
N ASP A 148 0.45 0.93 1.52
CA ASP A 148 -0.03 -0.10 0.60
C ASP A 148 -0.57 0.57 -0.66
N VAL A 149 0.00 0.22 -1.81
CA VAL A 149 -0.34 0.83 -3.10
C VAL A 149 -1.51 0.14 -3.80
N THR A 150 -2.16 -0.82 -3.13
CA THR A 150 -3.28 -1.59 -3.67
C THR A 150 -4.38 -1.82 -2.62
N ALA A 151 -5.60 -1.34 -2.88
CA ALA A 151 -6.79 -1.68 -2.12
C ALA A 151 -7.32 -3.08 -2.50
N GLY A 152 -6.66 -4.15 -2.02
CA GLY A 152 -6.91 -5.52 -2.47
C GLY A 152 -6.58 -6.62 -1.44
N ALA A 153 -6.72 -7.89 -1.86
CA ALA A 153 -6.46 -9.03 -0.99
C ALA A 153 -4.96 -9.32 -0.80
N GLU A 154 -4.14 -9.02 -1.82
CA GLU A 154 -2.68 -8.95 -1.73
C GLU A 154 -2.28 -7.62 -1.06
N VAL A 155 -1.10 -7.57 -0.44
CA VAL A 155 -0.62 -6.41 0.34
C VAL A 155 0.75 -5.98 -0.15
N TRP A 156 0.83 -4.79 -0.75
CA TRP A 156 2.00 -4.30 -1.47
C TRP A 156 2.57 -3.05 -0.80
N ASN A 157 3.26 -3.29 0.31
CA ASN A 157 3.96 -2.27 1.09
C ASN A 157 5.14 -1.68 0.33
N GLN A 158 5.07 -0.38 0.01
CA GLN A 158 6.11 0.34 -0.71
C GLN A 158 6.66 1.52 0.11
N PRO A 159 7.98 1.78 0.11
CA PRO A 159 8.57 2.95 0.77
C PRO A 159 8.35 4.21 -0.07
N VAL A 160 7.64 5.19 0.49
CA VAL A 160 7.38 6.46 -0.20
C VAL A 160 8.66 7.30 -0.28
N ARG A 161 8.88 7.94 -1.44
CA ARG A 161 10.02 8.83 -1.73
C ARG A 161 9.59 10.28 -1.92
N GLY A 162 8.35 10.55 -2.31
CA GLY A 162 7.88 11.92 -2.43
C GLY A 162 6.39 12.09 -2.70
N PHE A 163 5.93 13.32 -2.45
CA PHE A 163 4.58 13.77 -2.73
C PHE A 163 4.66 15.11 -3.49
N LYS A 164 3.95 15.19 -4.61
CA LYS A 164 3.85 16.41 -5.41
C LYS A 164 2.40 16.78 -5.67
N MET A 165 2.06 18.03 -5.37
CA MET A 165 0.82 18.63 -5.85
C MET A 165 1.04 19.16 -7.26
N TYR A 166 0.13 18.82 -8.18
CA TYR A 166 0.17 19.24 -9.59
C TYR A 166 -0.88 20.31 -9.88
N GLU A 167 -2.10 20.14 -9.38
CA GLU A 167 -3.18 21.09 -9.54
C GLU A 167 -3.94 21.29 -8.22
N GLN A 168 -4.34 22.53 -7.96
CA GLN A 168 -5.42 22.89 -7.05
C GLN A 168 -6.38 23.79 -7.81
N THR A 169 -7.66 23.43 -7.82
CA THR A 169 -8.73 24.21 -8.45
C THR A 169 -9.83 24.39 -7.42
N ALA A 170 -10.00 25.63 -6.94
CA ALA A 170 -11.05 25.96 -5.98
C ALA A 170 -12.41 26.04 -6.69
N MET A 171 -13.45 25.52 -6.04
CA MET A 171 -14.80 25.35 -6.57
C MET A 171 -15.84 25.64 -5.49
N SER A 172 -17.03 26.07 -5.90
CA SER A 172 -18.19 26.09 -5.02
C SER A 172 -18.71 24.67 -4.75
N LEU A 173 -19.60 24.53 -3.77
CA LEU A 173 -20.26 23.25 -3.46
C LEU A 173 -21.10 22.77 -4.66
N GLU A 174 -21.83 23.69 -5.27
CA GLU A 174 -22.69 23.48 -6.45
C GLU A 174 -21.85 23.14 -7.70
N GLU A 175 -20.72 23.83 -7.91
CA GLU A 175 -19.79 23.51 -9.00
C GLU A 175 -19.22 22.09 -8.86
N ALA A 176 -18.83 21.68 -7.65
CA ALA A 176 -18.34 20.33 -7.39
C ALA A 176 -19.44 19.27 -7.52
N ALA A 177 -20.62 19.51 -6.94
CA ALA A 177 -21.79 18.64 -7.04
C ALA A 177 -22.15 18.35 -8.50
N GLN A 178 -22.24 19.41 -9.32
CA GLN A 178 -22.61 19.30 -10.73
C GLN A 178 -21.51 18.67 -11.59
N THR A 179 -20.23 18.92 -11.26
CA THR A 179 -19.09 18.43 -12.06
C THR A 179 -18.79 16.95 -11.85
N PHE A 180 -18.79 16.47 -10.60
CA PHE A 180 -18.31 15.12 -10.27
C PHE A 180 -19.44 14.11 -10.03
N TYR A 181 -20.62 14.58 -9.61
CA TYR A 181 -21.75 13.72 -9.20
C TYR A 181 -23.04 13.99 -10.00
N GLY A 182 -23.09 15.06 -10.80
CA GLY A 182 -24.26 15.44 -11.59
C GLY A 182 -25.40 16.07 -10.79
N LEU A 183 -25.13 16.51 -9.55
CA LEU A 183 -26.12 16.99 -8.57
C LEU A 183 -26.21 18.52 -8.49
N GLU A 184 -27.34 19.05 -8.02
CA GLU A 184 -27.52 20.50 -7.75
C GLU A 184 -26.91 20.94 -6.41
N GLU A 185 -26.89 20.06 -5.40
CA GLU A 185 -26.33 20.30 -4.06
C GLU A 185 -25.26 19.25 -3.71
N TYR A 186 -24.24 19.64 -2.92
CA TYR A 186 -23.14 18.75 -2.51
C TYR A 186 -23.55 17.91 -1.28
N PRO A 187 -23.71 16.57 -1.40
CA PRO A 187 -24.39 15.79 -0.36
C PRO A 187 -23.46 15.25 0.74
N TRP A 188 -22.14 15.27 0.52
CA TRP A 188 -21.20 14.45 1.31
C TRP A 188 -20.90 15.01 2.71
N ASN A 189 -20.78 16.34 2.83
CA ASN A 189 -20.52 16.99 4.12
C ASN A 189 -21.23 18.34 4.24
N ALA A 190 -22.31 18.37 5.04
CA ALA A 190 -23.07 19.59 5.32
C ALA A 190 -22.29 20.66 6.13
N ALA A 191 -21.12 20.32 6.70
CA ALA A 191 -20.23 21.29 7.32
C ALA A 191 -19.33 22.01 6.30
N ALA A 192 -19.14 21.48 5.08
CA ALA A 192 -18.34 22.10 4.03
C ALA A 192 -18.87 23.49 3.61
N LYS A 193 -17.94 24.35 3.16
CA LYS A 193 -18.19 25.76 2.76
C LYS A 193 -17.57 26.09 1.41
N SER A 194 -16.46 25.44 1.07
CA SER A 194 -15.87 25.45 -0.27
C SER A 194 -15.19 24.11 -0.57
N ILE A 195 -14.94 23.83 -1.84
CA ILE A 195 -14.25 22.64 -2.30
C ILE A 195 -12.95 23.03 -2.99
N VAL A 196 -11.90 22.21 -2.81
CA VAL A 196 -10.69 22.27 -3.65
C VAL A 196 -10.50 20.92 -4.32
N TYR A 197 -10.65 20.88 -5.64
CA TYR A 197 -10.19 19.73 -6.44
C TYR A 197 -8.66 19.72 -6.43
N VAL A 198 -8.08 18.55 -6.17
CA VAL A 198 -6.63 18.34 -6.14
C VAL A 198 -6.24 17.22 -7.10
N LYS A 199 -5.27 17.52 -7.98
CA LYS A 199 -4.46 16.51 -8.65
C LYS A 199 -3.10 16.44 -7.96
N SER A 200 -2.77 15.29 -7.39
CA SER A 200 -1.49 15.04 -6.74
C SER A 200 -0.83 13.76 -7.26
N ARG A 201 0.46 13.58 -6.99
CA ARG A 201 1.19 12.34 -7.28
C ARG A 201 1.95 11.89 -6.04
N LEU A 202 1.71 10.65 -5.60
CA LEU A 202 2.59 9.96 -4.67
C LEU A 202 3.67 9.22 -5.48
N SER A 203 4.90 9.19 -4.99
CA SER A 203 6.02 8.50 -5.66
C SER A 203 6.75 7.62 -4.66
N TRP A 204 7.03 6.37 -5.03
CA TRP A 204 7.61 5.33 -4.18
C TRP A 204 8.67 4.53 -4.94
N VAL A 205 9.55 3.86 -4.21
CA VAL A 205 10.55 2.95 -4.81
C VAL A 205 9.96 1.55 -4.92
N PHE A 206 10.19 0.83 -6.02
CA PHE A 206 9.79 -0.56 -6.22
C PHE A 206 10.98 -1.54 -6.11
N GLU A 207 10.69 -2.83 -6.01
CA GLU A 207 11.65 -3.91 -5.74
C GLU A 207 12.66 -4.13 -6.88
N THR A 208 13.94 -4.34 -6.54
CA THR A 208 14.99 -4.68 -7.51
C THR A 208 16.08 -5.56 -6.91
N TYR A 209 16.63 -6.45 -7.73
CA TYR A 209 17.83 -7.26 -7.42
C TYR A 209 19.10 -6.63 -8.00
N THR A 210 19.08 -5.32 -8.28
CA THR A 210 20.27 -4.58 -8.71
C THR A 210 21.14 -4.27 -7.50
N ASP A 211 22.39 -4.71 -7.54
CA ASP A 211 23.38 -4.53 -6.47
C ASP A 211 24.04 -3.13 -6.51
N GLY A 212 24.66 -2.73 -5.40
CA GLY A 212 25.24 -1.40 -5.19
C GLY A 212 24.35 -0.43 -4.41
N GLY A 213 24.87 0.77 -4.15
CA GLY A 213 24.15 1.90 -3.57
C GLY A 213 23.44 2.72 -4.65
N LEU A 214 22.14 2.46 -4.85
CA LEU A 214 21.32 2.99 -5.94
C LEU A 214 20.87 4.44 -5.69
N VAL A 215 20.71 4.84 -4.43
CA VAL A 215 20.46 6.24 -4.04
C VAL A 215 21.71 7.07 -4.27
N ALA A 216 22.87 6.57 -3.84
CA ALA A 216 24.16 7.27 -4.02
C ALA A 216 24.59 7.39 -5.49
N SER A 217 24.21 6.44 -6.36
CA SER A 217 24.45 6.51 -7.81
C SER A 217 23.38 7.29 -8.59
N GLY A 218 22.26 7.64 -7.95
CA GLY A 218 21.07 8.21 -8.61
C GLY A 218 20.25 7.18 -9.41
N GLU A 219 20.63 5.91 -9.43
CA GLU A 219 19.89 4.86 -10.14
C GLU A 219 18.55 4.48 -9.48
N VAL A 220 18.33 4.88 -8.23
CA VAL A 220 17.02 4.81 -7.55
C VAL A 220 15.90 5.48 -8.36
N ASP A 221 16.21 6.48 -9.20
CA ASP A 221 15.24 7.10 -10.12
C ASP A 221 14.67 6.09 -11.12
N LYS A 222 15.45 5.09 -11.56
CA LYS A 222 14.99 3.98 -12.43
C LYS A 222 13.99 3.07 -11.72
N PHE A 223 14.08 3.01 -10.39
CA PHE A 223 13.25 2.20 -9.50
C PHE A 223 12.18 3.03 -8.78
N THR A 224 12.03 4.32 -9.11
CA THR A 224 11.02 5.21 -8.51
C THR A 224 9.81 5.31 -9.45
N THR A 225 8.70 4.69 -9.05
CA THR A 225 7.40 4.82 -9.74
C THR A 225 6.49 5.79 -8.98
N GLY A 226 5.22 5.86 -9.33
CA GLY A 226 4.25 6.70 -8.62
C GLY A 226 3.00 7.04 -9.42
N GLN A 227 1.87 7.04 -8.73
CA GLN A 227 0.51 7.17 -9.24
C GLN A 227 -0.06 8.57 -8.98
N TYR A 228 -0.95 9.02 -9.88
CA TYR A 228 -1.72 10.24 -9.68
C TYR A 228 -3.00 9.92 -8.90
N TYR A 229 -3.29 10.73 -7.88
CA TYR A 229 -4.51 10.64 -7.10
C TYR A 229 -5.33 11.93 -7.22
N TYR A 230 -6.65 11.73 -7.34
CA TYR A 230 -7.65 12.74 -7.65
C TYR A 230 -8.72 12.76 -6.56
N TYR A 231 -8.93 13.91 -5.94
CA TYR A 231 -9.87 14.05 -4.81
C TYR A 231 -10.36 15.48 -4.64
N LEU A 232 -11.47 15.59 -3.92
CA LEU A 232 -12.00 16.83 -3.41
C LEU A 232 -11.56 16.97 -1.94
N LEU A 233 -11.04 18.14 -1.58
CA LEU A 233 -10.90 18.56 -0.19
C LEU A 233 -12.09 19.45 0.18
N GLU A 234 -12.74 19.14 1.29
CA GLU A 234 -13.82 19.92 1.89
C GLU A 234 -13.24 20.90 2.89
N LEU A 235 -13.48 22.20 2.68
CA LEU A 235 -12.96 23.27 3.51
C LEU A 235 -14.08 24.00 4.26
N ASP A 236 -13.77 24.45 5.48
CA ASP A 236 -14.65 25.29 6.30
C ASP A 236 -14.55 26.80 5.96
N ASP A 237 -15.20 27.66 6.76
CA ASP A 237 -15.19 29.12 6.58
C ASP A 237 -13.80 29.76 6.85
N ALA A 238 -12.87 29.04 7.52
CA ALA A 238 -11.50 29.48 7.76
C ALA A 238 -10.51 28.93 6.70
N GLY A 239 -10.95 28.00 5.85
CA GLY A 239 -10.11 27.27 4.90
C GLY A 239 -9.34 26.10 5.51
N GLU A 240 -9.76 25.60 6.68
CA GLU A 240 -9.24 24.36 7.27
C GLU A 240 -9.90 23.15 6.60
N ILE A 241 -9.10 22.11 6.33
CA ILE A 241 -9.57 20.88 5.68
C ILE A 241 -10.33 20.05 6.72
N ILE A 242 -11.63 19.86 6.50
CA ILE A 242 -12.54 19.16 7.42
C ILE A 242 -13.04 17.81 6.88
N GLY A 243 -12.73 17.47 5.63
CA GLY A 243 -13.07 16.21 4.99
C GLY A 243 -12.72 16.20 3.51
N GLY A 244 -13.27 15.23 2.76
CA GLY A 244 -12.99 15.02 1.35
C GLY A 244 -13.51 13.68 0.84
N GLU A 245 -13.70 13.58 -0.48
CA GLU A 245 -14.11 12.37 -1.19
C GLU A 245 -13.20 12.16 -2.42
N TRP A 246 -12.96 10.90 -2.79
CA TRP A 246 -12.18 10.54 -3.97
C TRP A 246 -13.00 10.80 -5.26
N VAL A 247 -12.32 10.98 -6.40
CA VAL A 247 -12.97 11.14 -7.72
C VAL A 247 -12.20 10.44 -8.84
N TYR A 248 -12.87 10.25 -9.97
CA TYR A 248 -12.35 9.53 -11.14
C TYR A 248 -11.90 8.10 -10.79
N ASN A 249 -10.79 7.61 -11.35
CA ASN A 249 -10.28 6.27 -11.03
C ASN A 249 -9.92 6.12 -9.54
N SER A 250 -9.51 7.20 -8.87
CA SER A 250 -9.04 7.17 -7.48
C SER A 250 -10.10 6.83 -6.44
N ASP A 251 -11.37 6.67 -6.82
CA ASP A 251 -12.38 6.07 -5.93
C ASP A 251 -12.19 4.55 -5.74
N SER A 252 -11.62 3.86 -6.74
CA SER A 252 -11.30 2.41 -6.73
C SER A 252 -9.79 2.14 -6.88
N ASP A 253 -8.95 3.17 -6.74
CA ASP A 253 -7.53 3.18 -7.10
C ASP A 253 -6.77 4.19 -6.22
N HIS A 254 -6.85 3.96 -4.90
CA HIS A 254 -6.20 4.73 -3.83
C HIS A 254 -5.49 3.79 -2.84
N PRO A 255 -4.62 4.30 -1.94
CA PRO A 255 -3.99 3.50 -0.90
C PRO A 255 -4.99 2.89 0.10
N ASP A 256 -4.73 1.67 0.58
CA ASP A 256 -5.49 1.02 1.66
C ASP A 256 -5.10 1.61 3.03
N PHE A 257 -3.80 1.58 3.36
CA PHE A 257 -3.27 2.11 4.62
C PHE A 257 -1.91 2.80 4.49
N LEU A 258 -1.63 3.67 5.45
CA LEU A 258 -0.39 4.43 5.62
C LEU A 258 0.18 4.14 7.00
N TRP A 259 1.49 3.88 7.09
CA TRP A 259 2.12 3.57 8.38
C TRP A 259 3.62 3.86 8.41
N PHE A 260 4.19 4.00 9.60
CA PHE A 260 5.63 4.15 9.80
C PHE A 260 6.08 3.60 11.16
N ALA A 261 7.34 3.21 11.27
CA ALA A 261 7.92 2.82 12.55
C ALA A 261 8.41 4.04 13.36
N LYS A 262 8.25 3.96 14.68
CA LYS A 262 8.65 4.98 15.66
C LYS A 262 10.15 4.95 15.98
N SER A 263 10.83 3.84 15.67
CA SER A 263 12.26 3.64 15.93
C SER A 263 12.83 2.50 15.07
N LYS A 264 14.16 2.40 15.06
CA LYS A 264 14.88 1.17 14.70
C LYS A 264 14.56 0.04 15.70
N PRO A 265 14.85 -1.24 15.36
CA PRO A 265 14.91 -2.33 16.33
C PRO A 265 15.86 -2.01 17.50
N ALA A 266 15.68 -2.69 18.64
CA ALA A 266 16.61 -2.57 19.76
C ALA A 266 17.99 -3.13 19.35
N ALA A 267 19.09 -2.46 19.72
CA ALA A 267 20.44 -2.76 19.21
C ALA A 267 20.94 -4.19 19.52
N ASP A 268 20.37 -4.83 20.55
CA ASP A 268 20.60 -6.20 21.00
C ASP A 268 19.60 -7.23 20.43
N THR A 269 18.75 -6.83 19.47
CA THR A 269 17.77 -7.72 18.84
C THR A 269 18.47 -8.89 18.14
N VAL A 270 18.07 -10.11 18.51
CA VAL A 270 18.35 -11.35 17.77
C VAL A 270 17.01 -12.00 17.42
N THR A 271 16.79 -12.27 16.13
CA THR A 271 15.52 -12.84 15.65
C THR A 271 15.38 -14.32 15.98
N SER A 272 14.18 -14.87 15.79
CA SER A 272 13.83 -16.31 15.85
C SER A 272 14.81 -17.21 15.09
N ILE A 273 15.19 -16.80 13.87
CA ILE A 273 16.15 -17.51 13.03
C ILE A 273 17.59 -17.45 13.58
N GLY A 274 17.87 -16.53 14.51
CA GLY A 274 19.20 -16.28 15.08
C GLY A 274 20.00 -15.20 14.35
N LEU A 275 19.34 -14.30 13.61
CA LEU A 275 19.99 -13.19 12.93
C LEU A 275 20.11 -12.00 13.89
N SER A 276 21.33 -11.47 14.03
CA SER A 276 21.71 -10.45 15.01
C SER A 276 21.71 -9.06 14.36
N TYR A 277 20.88 -8.15 14.87
CA TYR A 277 20.83 -6.78 14.36
C TYR A 277 22.14 -6.02 14.59
N ALA A 278 22.88 -6.33 15.67
CA ALA A 278 24.19 -5.76 15.94
C ALA A 278 25.22 -6.12 14.84
N ASP A 279 25.21 -7.37 14.37
CA ASP A 279 26.14 -7.86 13.35
C ASP A 279 25.77 -7.33 11.96
N VAL A 280 24.47 -7.32 11.60
CA VAL A 280 24.00 -6.70 10.36
C VAL A 280 24.27 -5.18 10.36
N SER A 281 24.07 -4.50 11.48
CA SER A 281 24.43 -3.08 11.65
C SER A 281 25.93 -2.81 11.49
N MET A 282 26.80 -3.76 11.86
CA MET A 282 28.25 -3.65 11.68
C MET A 282 28.64 -3.77 10.20
N LEU A 283 28.05 -4.72 9.47
CA LEU A 283 28.23 -4.84 8.02
C LEU A 283 27.70 -3.59 7.29
N LEU A 284 26.49 -3.15 7.65
CA LEU A 284 25.85 -1.97 7.06
C LEU A 284 26.71 -0.72 7.19
N LYS A 285 27.17 -0.39 8.40
CA LYS A 285 28.00 0.81 8.66
C LYS A 285 29.32 0.79 7.88
N LYS A 286 29.95 -0.38 7.71
CA LYS A 286 31.14 -0.52 6.84
C LYS A 286 30.83 -0.33 5.36
N SER A 287 29.67 -0.82 4.91
CA SER A 287 29.23 -0.76 3.52
C SER A 287 28.85 0.67 3.11
N VAL A 288 28.07 1.36 3.95
CA VAL A 288 27.73 2.79 3.83
C VAL A 288 29.01 3.62 3.72
N ALA A 289 29.97 3.40 4.63
CA ALA A 289 31.24 4.14 4.69
C ALA A 289 32.33 3.63 3.73
N CYS A 290 32.03 2.64 2.86
CA CYS A 290 32.99 2.02 1.92
C CYS A 290 34.35 1.66 2.56
N SER A 291 34.34 1.15 3.80
CA SER A 291 35.53 1.05 4.64
C SER A 291 36.62 0.17 4.03
N ASP A 292 36.25 -1.02 3.54
CA ASP A 292 37.19 -1.99 2.99
C ASP A 292 37.76 -1.54 1.63
N SER A 293 37.01 -0.74 0.87
CA SER A 293 37.42 -0.17 -0.43
C SER A 293 38.70 0.68 -0.33
N THR A 294 38.92 1.34 0.81
CA THR A 294 40.13 2.14 1.05
C THR A 294 41.41 1.31 1.03
N SER A 295 41.33 0.03 1.41
CA SER A 295 42.48 -0.88 1.44
C SER A 295 42.97 -1.31 0.06
N ALA A 296 42.13 -1.20 -0.99
CA ALA A 296 42.49 -1.54 -2.36
C ALA A 296 43.32 -0.46 -3.07
N SER A 297 43.25 0.81 -2.61
CA SER A 297 43.90 1.95 -3.27
C SER A 297 45.43 2.00 -3.06
N GLY A 298 45.95 1.26 -2.07
CA GLY A 298 47.34 1.34 -1.64
C GLY A 298 48.41 0.69 -2.54
N SER A 299 48.03 0.06 -3.66
CA SER A 299 48.95 -0.79 -4.45
C SER A 299 49.00 -0.48 -5.96
N ALA A 300 48.91 0.79 -6.35
CA ALA A 300 49.17 1.26 -7.72
C ALA A 300 50.65 1.69 -7.92
N GLY A 301 51.59 0.75 -7.78
CA GLY A 301 53.01 0.99 -8.02
C GLY A 301 53.34 1.19 -9.51
N SER A 302 54.17 2.20 -9.82
CA SER A 302 54.45 2.66 -11.19
C SER A 302 54.98 1.61 -12.16
N ALA A 303 54.33 1.45 -13.31
CA ALA A 303 54.88 0.78 -14.49
C ALA A 303 54.39 1.44 -15.81
N SER A 304 55.19 2.35 -16.37
CA SER A 304 54.96 2.94 -17.70
C SER A 304 55.67 2.11 -18.78
N GLY A 305 54.96 1.67 -19.84
CA GLY A 305 55.61 0.83 -20.85
C GLY A 305 54.81 0.49 -22.11
N SER A 306 54.61 1.48 -22.99
CA SER A 306 54.45 1.38 -24.46
C SER A 306 53.44 0.41 -25.11
N ALA A 307 52.75 0.90 -26.13
CA ALA A 307 51.81 0.12 -26.95
C ALA A 307 52.49 -0.62 -28.12
N SER A 308 51.81 -1.65 -28.63
CA SER A 308 51.77 -2.00 -30.06
C SER A 308 50.52 -2.83 -30.35
N ALA A 309 49.93 -2.62 -31.53
CA ALA A 309 48.76 -3.36 -32.00
C ALA A 309 49.16 -4.41 -33.05
N SER A 310 48.38 -5.49 -33.13
CA SER A 310 48.26 -6.30 -34.34
C SER A 310 46.95 -7.09 -34.29
N ALA A 311 46.30 -7.25 -35.43
CA ALA A 311 45.08 -8.07 -35.58
C ALA A 311 45.41 -9.41 -36.24
N SER A 312 44.57 -10.44 -36.04
CA SER A 312 43.79 -11.07 -37.13
C SER A 312 43.22 -12.46 -36.82
N THR A 313 41.93 -12.64 -37.19
CA THR A 313 41.29 -13.84 -37.77
C THR A 313 41.22 -15.20 -37.05
N SER A 314 40.02 -15.80 -37.18
CA SER A 314 39.70 -17.25 -37.15
C SER A 314 39.71 -17.98 -35.78
N GLY A 315 38.77 -18.89 -35.49
CA GLY A 315 37.55 -19.23 -36.24
C GLY A 315 36.82 -20.50 -35.72
N SER A 316 35.52 -20.60 -36.03
CA SER A 316 34.68 -21.82 -36.11
C SER A 316 34.69 -22.87 -34.97
N VAL A 317 33.54 -22.93 -34.26
CA VAL A 317 32.79 -24.11 -33.73
C VAL A 317 33.49 -25.46 -33.42
N GLY A 318 33.19 -26.00 -32.24
CA GLY A 318 33.28 -27.41 -31.90
C GLY A 318 32.39 -27.75 -30.70
N ALA A 319 31.60 -28.82 -30.77
CA ALA A 319 30.60 -29.19 -29.76
C ALA A 319 30.57 -30.71 -29.47
N SER A 320 29.95 -31.07 -28.34
CA SER A 320 29.66 -32.43 -27.86
C SER A 320 30.84 -33.30 -27.38
N GLY A 321 30.63 -34.03 -26.27
CA GLY A 321 31.63 -34.93 -25.69
C GLY A 321 31.32 -35.40 -24.26
N SER A 322 30.21 -36.11 -24.05
CA SER A 322 29.81 -36.60 -22.71
C SER A 322 30.69 -37.74 -22.19
N ALA A 323 30.99 -37.76 -20.89
CA ALA A 323 31.38 -38.98 -20.16
C ALA A 323 31.01 -38.93 -18.66
N THR A 324 30.20 -39.90 -18.28
CA THR A 324 29.80 -40.32 -16.92
C THR A 324 30.91 -40.42 -15.87
N SER A 325 30.56 -40.17 -14.61
CA SER A 325 30.92 -41.11 -13.52
C SER A 325 29.82 -41.16 -12.46
N SER A 326 29.71 -42.28 -11.75
CA SER A 326 28.62 -42.59 -10.81
C SER A 326 29.16 -42.97 -9.44
N ALA A 327 28.45 -42.58 -8.38
CA ALA A 327 28.65 -43.07 -7.02
C ALA A 327 27.30 -43.19 -6.32
N SER A 328 27.13 -44.20 -5.47
CA SER A 328 25.83 -44.63 -4.96
C SER A 328 25.79 -44.77 -3.44
N THR A 329 24.65 -44.39 -2.86
CA THR A 329 24.07 -44.91 -1.61
C THR A 329 24.93 -45.02 -0.34
N SER A 330 24.48 -44.36 0.72
CA SER A 330 24.19 -45.08 1.97
C SER A 330 22.91 -44.51 2.60
N ALA A 331 22.18 -45.33 3.35
CA ALA A 331 20.93 -44.94 3.99
C ALA A 331 21.02 -45.14 5.51
N GLY A 332 20.33 -44.30 6.27
CA GLY A 332 20.25 -44.40 7.73
C GLY A 332 18.88 -43.93 8.22
N SER A 333 18.03 -44.89 8.58
CA SER A 333 16.69 -44.61 9.13
C SER A 333 16.74 -44.42 10.64
N ALA A 334 15.95 -43.47 11.15
CA ALA A 334 15.55 -43.38 12.55
C ALA A 334 14.10 -42.89 12.63
N THR A 335 13.30 -43.44 13.55
CA THR A 335 11.84 -43.27 13.60
C THR A 335 11.38 -42.48 14.83
N ASP A 336 10.44 -41.57 14.59
CA ASP A 336 9.31 -41.14 15.44
C ASP A 336 9.47 -40.97 16.96
N VAL A 337 9.35 -39.71 17.42
CA VAL A 337 8.49 -39.34 18.57
C VAL A 337 7.80 -38.00 18.22
N PRO A 338 6.47 -37.84 18.39
CA PRO A 338 5.76 -36.61 18.02
C PRO A 338 5.81 -35.53 19.12
N SER A 339 6.08 -34.29 18.73
CA SER A 339 5.87 -33.09 19.56
C SER A 339 4.75 -32.24 18.98
N THR A 340 3.62 -32.16 19.69
CA THR A 340 2.48 -31.33 19.30
C THR A 340 2.71 -29.86 19.70
N SER A 341 2.96 -28.98 18.74
CA SER A 341 2.95 -27.53 18.92
C SER A 341 1.91 -26.89 18.00
N SER A 342 0.78 -26.48 18.57
CA SER A 342 -0.29 -25.78 17.84
C SER A 342 0.04 -24.29 17.68
N THR A 343 0.43 -23.86 16.48
CA THR A 343 0.35 -22.45 16.08
C THR A 343 -1.04 -22.18 15.50
N ALA A 344 -1.93 -21.68 16.34
CA ALA A 344 -3.13 -20.97 15.91
C ALA A 344 -2.73 -19.59 15.36
N SER A 345 -3.53 -19.03 14.45
CA SER A 345 -3.43 -17.65 13.99
C SER A 345 -3.81 -16.71 15.13
N ASN A 346 -2.82 -16.12 15.80
CA ASN A 346 -3.04 -15.19 16.89
C ASN A 346 -3.33 -13.80 16.32
N ALA A 347 -4.59 -13.55 15.96
CA ALA A 347 -5.07 -12.18 15.74
C ALA A 347 -4.90 -11.40 17.05
N GLY A 348 -4.09 -10.33 17.03
CA GLY A 348 -3.78 -9.54 18.21
C GLY A 348 -4.99 -8.71 18.66
N SER A 349 -5.73 -9.21 19.64
CA SER A 349 -6.84 -8.45 20.25
C SER A 349 -6.33 -7.16 20.88
N VAL A 350 -6.79 -6.01 20.37
CA VAL A 350 -6.50 -4.69 20.96
C VAL A 350 -7.16 -4.62 22.35
N ALA A 351 -6.34 -4.56 23.40
CA ALA A 351 -6.81 -4.28 24.75
C ALA A 351 -7.02 -2.76 24.89
N THR A 352 -8.25 -2.34 25.19
CA THR A 352 -8.60 -0.95 25.45
C THR A 352 -8.32 -0.59 26.91
N ASP A 353 -7.14 -0.03 27.18
CA ASP A 353 -6.87 0.64 28.46
C ASP A 353 -7.75 1.90 28.57
N ALA A 354 -8.65 1.91 29.57
CA ALA A 354 -9.48 3.07 29.88
C ALA A 354 -8.65 4.17 30.57
N PRO A 355 -8.85 5.46 30.24
CA PRO A 355 -8.08 6.54 30.84
C PRO A 355 -8.36 6.69 32.34
N ALA A 356 -7.30 6.88 33.12
CA ALA A 356 -7.40 7.13 34.55
C ALA A 356 -8.08 8.49 34.84
N THR A 357 -8.96 8.51 35.83
CA THR A 357 -9.64 9.73 36.29
C THR A 357 -8.78 10.53 37.26
N GLU A 358 -8.37 11.75 36.89
CA GLU A 358 -8.00 12.79 37.84
C GLU A 358 -9.12 13.82 38.00
N ALA A 359 -9.20 14.43 39.20
CA ALA A 359 -10.35 15.22 39.64
C ALA A 359 -10.16 16.74 39.46
N SER A 360 -11.28 17.47 39.49
CA SER A 360 -11.35 18.90 39.17
C SER A 360 -10.52 19.82 40.08
N ALA A 361 -9.75 20.73 39.48
CA ALA A 361 -9.27 21.94 40.13
C ALA A 361 -10.27 23.09 39.91
N THR A 362 -10.92 23.57 40.96
CA THR A 362 -11.87 24.69 40.90
C THR A 362 -11.16 26.05 40.87
N GLY A 363 -11.47 26.92 39.90
CA GLY A 363 -10.89 28.27 39.83
C GLY A 363 -11.72 29.27 39.03
N THR A 364 -12.46 30.14 39.72
CA THR A 364 -13.16 31.32 39.18
C THR A 364 -13.35 32.29 40.36
N PRO A 365 -12.80 33.51 40.32
CA PRO A 365 -13.43 34.64 39.63
C PRO A 365 -12.40 35.53 38.88
N ALA A 366 -12.71 36.68 38.26
CA ALA A 366 -13.92 37.51 38.27
C ALA A 366 -14.18 38.17 36.91
N ALA A 367 -15.38 38.73 36.71
CA ALA A 367 -15.75 39.51 35.53
C ALA A 367 -15.60 41.02 35.77
N THR A 368 -15.34 41.78 34.69
CA THR A 368 -15.44 43.25 34.68
C THR A 368 -16.43 43.68 33.62
N THR A 369 -17.44 44.47 34.02
CA THR A 369 -18.53 44.95 33.17
C THR A 369 -18.17 46.20 32.38
N LEU A 370 -18.78 46.39 31.21
CA LEU A 370 -19.33 47.69 30.78
C LEU A 370 -20.52 47.48 29.83
N ASN A 371 -21.50 48.39 29.84
CA ASN A 371 -22.81 48.19 29.21
C ASN A 371 -23.50 49.53 28.84
N THR A 372 -23.76 49.74 27.54
CA THR A 372 -24.67 50.74 26.93
C THR A 372 -24.86 50.37 25.45
N GLY A 373 -26.03 50.43 24.81
CA GLY A 373 -27.41 50.70 25.25
C GLY A 373 -28.36 50.80 24.04
N ALA A 374 -29.59 50.29 24.12
CA ALA A 374 -30.60 50.32 23.03
C ALA A 374 -31.49 51.59 23.08
N PRO A 375 -32.29 51.92 22.02
CA PRO A 375 -33.59 51.27 21.72
C PRO A 375 -33.80 50.94 20.20
N ALA A 376 -34.74 50.13 19.68
CA ALA A 376 -35.96 49.41 20.12
C ALA A 376 -37.31 49.94 19.54
N ALA A 377 -37.96 49.12 18.69
CA ALA A 377 -39.37 49.17 18.19
C ALA A 377 -39.66 47.84 17.43
N THR A 378 -40.63 46.94 17.75
CA THR A 378 -42.11 46.97 17.55
C THR A 378 -42.55 47.14 16.09
N THR A 379 -43.49 46.41 15.45
CA THR A 379 -44.51 45.37 15.82
C THR A 379 -45.13 44.78 14.51
N ALA A 380 -45.91 43.70 14.37
CA ALA A 380 -46.49 42.63 15.24
C ALA A 380 -46.86 41.38 14.37
N THR A 381 -47.60 40.39 14.92
CA THR A 381 -48.23 39.25 14.19
C THR A 381 -49.69 39.51 13.79
N PRO A 382 -50.33 38.61 13.00
CA PRO A 382 -51.49 37.88 13.53
C PRO A 382 -51.51 36.36 13.18
N SER A 383 -52.59 35.66 13.56
CA SER A 383 -52.74 34.19 13.62
C SER A 383 -54.00 33.70 12.88
N SER A 384 -54.06 32.42 12.45
CA SER A 384 -55.12 31.46 12.85
C SER A 384 -55.16 30.15 12.02
N ASN A 385 -55.44 29.03 12.71
CA ASN A 385 -56.19 27.79 12.31
C ASN A 385 -55.82 27.05 11.00
N GLY A 386 -56.10 25.76 10.81
CA GLY A 386 -56.68 24.71 11.67
C GLY A 386 -56.87 23.43 10.83
N GLY A 387 -56.64 22.24 11.40
CA GLY A 387 -56.53 20.98 10.61
C GLY A 387 -57.79 20.11 10.52
N ASN A 388 -57.71 19.01 9.76
CA ASN A 388 -58.63 17.86 9.86
C ASN A 388 -57.97 16.55 9.35
N GLN A 389 -58.54 15.40 9.71
CA GLN A 389 -58.13 14.05 9.26
C GLN A 389 -58.89 13.62 7.98
N GLY A 390 -58.37 12.57 7.31
CA GLY A 390 -59.08 11.92 6.20
C GLY A 390 -58.48 10.57 5.79
N ASN A 391 -59.05 9.47 6.28
CA ASN A 391 -58.78 8.12 5.75
C ASN A 391 -59.47 7.92 4.39
N ASN A 392 -58.87 7.14 3.49
CA ASN A 392 -59.63 6.03 2.89
C ASN A 392 -58.74 4.89 2.36
N GLN A 393 -59.27 3.66 2.40
CA GLN A 393 -58.77 2.52 1.65
C GLN A 393 -59.63 2.28 0.40
N GLY A 394 -59.09 1.61 -0.62
CA GLY A 394 -59.85 1.27 -1.83
C GLY A 394 -59.08 0.39 -2.79
N GLY A 395 -58.93 -0.89 -2.47
CA GLY A 395 -58.40 -1.89 -3.40
C GLY A 395 -59.49 -2.45 -4.31
N ASN A 396 -59.11 -2.98 -5.48
CA ASN A 396 -59.96 -3.88 -6.25
C ASN A 396 -59.12 -4.92 -7.01
N GLN A 397 -59.66 -6.12 -7.20
CA GLN A 397 -59.04 -7.19 -7.98
C GLN A 397 -59.68 -7.30 -9.37
N GLY A 398 -58.94 -7.85 -10.33
CA GLY A 398 -59.42 -8.08 -11.70
C GLY A 398 -58.50 -9.00 -12.48
N GLY A 399 -58.47 -10.29 -12.13
CA GLY A 399 -57.68 -11.29 -12.85
C GLY A 399 -58.39 -11.78 -14.12
N ASN A 400 -57.62 -12.38 -15.04
CA ASN A 400 -58.15 -13.23 -16.10
C ASN A 400 -57.21 -14.42 -16.33
N GLN A 401 -57.75 -15.58 -16.70
CA GLN A 401 -57.00 -16.84 -16.86
C GLN A 401 -56.84 -17.20 -18.35
N GLY A 402 -55.72 -17.85 -18.69
CA GLY A 402 -55.48 -18.43 -20.00
C GLY A 402 -54.54 -19.63 -19.92
N ASN A 403 -55.06 -20.84 -20.13
CA ASN A 403 -54.25 -22.03 -20.41
C ASN A 403 -53.55 -21.86 -21.79
N ASN A 404 -52.45 -22.52 -22.14
CA ASN A 404 -52.27 -23.97 -21.99
C ASN A 404 -50.80 -24.46 -22.12
N GLN A 405 -50.55 -25.63 -21.54
CA GLN A 405 -49.49 -26.63 -21.80
C GLN A 405 -48.30 -26.27 -22.73
N GLY A 406 -47.13 -26.09 -22.11
CA GLY A 406 -46.09 -27.16 -22.12
C GLY A 406 -45.10 -27.25 -23.29
N ASN A 407 -43.82 -26.98 -22.98
CA ASN A 407 -42.74 -27.90 -23.35
C ASN A 407 -41.54 -27.73 -22.40
N ASN A 408 -40.76 -28.80 -22.20
CA ASN A 408 -39.59 -28.81 -21.30
C ASN A 408 -38.31 -29.07 -22.12
N GLN A 409 -37.42 -28.07 -22.16
CA GLN A 409 -36.00 -28.26 -22.47
C GLN A 409 -35.17 -27.40 -21.52
N GLY A 410 -34.25 -28.03 -20.78
CA GLY A 410 -33.39 -27.35 -19.82
C GLY A 410 -32.28 -26.56 -20.53
N GLY A 411 -32.30 -25.24 -20.37
CA GLY A 411 -31.16 -24.36 -20.64
C GLY A 411 -30.43 -24.06 -19.33
N ASN A 412 -29.09 -24.06 -19.35
CA ASN A 412 -28.26 -23.88 -18.17
C ASN A 412 -28.22 -22.40 -17.71
N GLN A 413 -29.19 -21.97 -16.89
CA GLN A 413 -29.16 -20.65 -16.26
C GLN A 413 -28.27 -20.65 -15.02
N GLY A 414 -27.02 -20.23 -15.20
CA GLY A 414 -26.04 -20.06 -14.14
C GLY A 414 -24.72 -19.54 -14.69
N ASN A 415 -24.63 -18.21 -14.84
CA ASN A 415 -23.41 -17.38 -14.72
C ASN A 415 -23.63 -15.88 -15.02
N ASN A 416 -24.68 -15.49 -15.77
CA ASN A 416 -24.88 -14.11 -16.29
C ASN A 416 -24.74 -12.95 -15.28
N HIS A 417 -25.00 -13.16 -13.98
CA HIS A 417 -24.98 -12.08 -12.98
C HIS A 417 -23.58 -11.70 -12.44
N HIS A 418 -22.49 -12.29 -12.95
CA HIS A 418 -21.14 -11.71 -12.77
C HIS A 418 -20.70 -10.90 -14.00
N ASP A 419 -20.90 -11.44 -15.20
CA ASP A 419 -20.56 -10.76 -16.46
C ASP A 419 -21.24 -9.37 -16.55
N GLU A 420 -22.53 -9.28 -16.19
CA GLU A 420 -23.30 -8.02 -16.20
C GLU A 420 -22.73 -6.95 -15.24
N SER A 421 -22.19 -7.35 -14.08
CA SER A 421 -21.57 -6.42 -13.12
C SER A 421 -20.17 -5.96 -13.52
N GLU A 422 -19.35 -6.86 -14.11
CA GLU A 422 -18.02 -6.49 -14.60
C GLU A 422 -18.12 -5.54 -15.81
N ASP A 423 -19.04 -5.80 -16.75
CA ASP A 423 -19.31 -4.90 -17.88
C ASP A 423 -19.81 -3.51 -17.41
N GLN A 424 -20.66 -3.46 -16.38
CA GLN A 424 -21.14 -2.19 -15.83
C GLN A 424 -20.02 -1.39 -15.13
N TYR A 425 -19.17 -2.06 -14.35
CA TYR A 425 -17.99 -1.45 -13.73
C TYR A 425 -16.98 -0.93 -14.77
N HIS A 426 -16.72 -1.71 -15.82
CA HIS A 426 -15.84 -1.29 -16.93
C HIS A 426 -16.41 -0.11 -17.73
N GLN A 427 -17.74 0.00 -17.89
CA GLN A 427 -18.38 1.16 -18.50
C GLN A 427 -18.27 2.41 -17.60
N TYR A 428 -18.50 2.27 -16.30
CA TYR A 428 -18.31 3.35 -15.32
C TYR A 428 -16.88 3.88 -15.30
N GLN A 429 -15.87 2.99 -15.23
CA GLN A 429 -14.45 3.38 -15.27
C GLN A 429 -14.07 4.09 -16.58
N GLN A 430 -14.59 3.66 -17.73
CA GLN A 430 -14.41 4.38 -19.01
C GLN A 430 -15.09 5.75 -19.01
N GLN A 431 -16.26 5.87 -18.40
CA GLN A 431 -16.96 7.16 -18.25
C GLN A 431 -16.16 8.11 -17.35
N GLN A 432 -15.63 7.64 -16.22
CA GLN A 432 -14.80 8.43 -15.32
C GLN A 432 -13.52 8.93 -16.00
N GLN A 433 -12.81 8.08 -16.74
CA GLN A 433 -11.65 8.49 -17.54
C GLN A 433 -11.99 9.56 -18.59
N GLN A 434 -13.17 9.47 -19.23
CA GLN A 434 -13.64 10.50 -20.16
C GLN A 434 -14.04 11.82 -19.47
N GLN A 435 -14.53 11.78 -18.23
CA GLN A 435 -14.81 12.99 -17.43
C GLN A 435 -13.51 13.66 -17.00
N GLN A 436 -12.56 12.89 -16.46
CA GLN A 436 -11.21 13.33 -16.10
C GLN A 436 -10.51 14.01 -17.29
N GLN A 437 -10.51 13.37 -18.47
CA GLN A 437 -9.92 13.95 -19.68
C GLN A 437 -10.63 15.22 -20.17
N LYS A 438 -11.92 15.41 -19.90
CA LYS A 438 -12.62 16.67 -20.22
C LYS A 438 -12.20 17.77 -19.26
N PHE A 439 -12.26 17.52 -17.96
CA PHE A 439 -11.92 18.47 -16.91
C PHE A 439 -10.44 18.91 -16.95
N GLU A 440 -9.51 17.97 -17.18
CA GLU A 440 -8.09 18.31 -17.29
C GLU A 440 -7.75 19.14 -18.53
N ASN A 441 -8.61 19.15 -19.55
CA ASN A 441 -8.44 19.92 -20.79
C ASN A 441 -9.26 21.22 -20.85
N SER A 442 -10.11 21.53 -19.86
CA SER A 442 -10.89 22.78 -19.82
C SER A 442 -10.18 23.93 -19.09
N ASP A 443 -10.49 25.16 -19.50
CA ASP A 443 -9.97 26.39 -18.90
C ASP A 443 -10.69 26.70 -17.57
N HIS A 444 -10.16 26.15 -16.49
CA HIS A 444 -10.53 26.47 -15.10
C HIS A 444 -9.42 27.31 -14.42
N PRO A 445 -9.74 28.09 -13.35
CA PRO A 445 -8.78 28.94 -12.65
C PRO A 445 -7.80 28.14 -11.75
N ARG A 446 -6.90 27.38 -12.37
CA ARG A 446 -5.90 26.52 -11.70
C ARG A 446 -4.85 27.33 -10.93
N GLN A 447 -4.63 27.02 -9.66
CA GLN A 447 -3.55 27.60 -8.85
C GLN A 447 -2.34 26.67 -8.80
N TRP A 448 -1.36 26.93 -9.67
CA TRP A 448 -0.14 26.14 -9.84
C TRP A 448 0.89 26.30 -8.71
N TYR A 449 0.57 25.79 -7.51
CA TYR A 449 1.53 25.68 -6.42
C TYR A 449 2.43 24.44 -6.60
N GLN A 450 3.66 24.65 -7.06
CA GLN A 450 4.69 23.59 -7.09
C GLN A 450 5.27 23.29 -5.70
N SER A 451 4.43 22.81 -4.80
CA SER A 451 4.84 22.16 -3.55
C SER A 451 5.40 20.77 -3.88
N PHE A 452 6.73 20.69 -4.02
CA PHE A 452 7.44 19.44 -4.22
C PHE A 452 8.12 19.01 -2.92
N PHE A 453 7.69 17.86 -2.39
CA PHE A 453 8.24 17.29 -1.17
C PHE A 453 8.91 15.97 -1.50
N HIS A 454 10.22 16.06 -1.73
CA HIS A 454 11.10 14.95 -2.04
C HIS A 454 11.88 14.55 -0.80
N TRP A 455 12.24 13.27 -0.74
CA TRP A 455 13.01 12.65 0.33
C TRP A 455 14.08 11.78 -0.32
N TRP A 456 15.34 12.19 -0.13
CA TRP A 456 16.53 11.85 -0.94
C TRP A 456 16.41 12.00 -2.47
#